data_AF-A0A2V7S1D5-F1
#
_entry.id   AF-A0A2V7S1D5-F1
#
_cell.length_a   1.000
_cell.length_b   1.000
_cell.length_c   1.000
_cell.angle_alpha   90.00
_cell.angle_beta   90.00
_cell.angle_gamma   90.00
#
_symmetry.space_group_name_H-M   'P 1'
#
loop_
_entity.id
_entity.type
_entity.pdbx_description
1 polymer ?
#
loop_
_entity_poly.entity_id
_entity_poly.type
_entity_poly.pdbx_seq_one_letter_code
_entity_poly.pdbx_strand_id
1 'polypeptide(L)'
;MFESFADLFPANWRPAILLLTGPFRWLAAWQGFLARWTFGHDQTIGFIAGEVLLIVPIVLVAAGTWSTAASLYTIPFRSGRGRFLTLLLMTWWDAGRCILFFYTGLVRVLIAFVGWIIGALRFGLRMIKSLIIGLVRAPLTLIQNSSRAYFEAGGMPWVAFLILILWSAVEATIFTFTLTPTLKEVFDSLTGTEVSPRVMQPMLWIFLFMLVAGSFACDWFGIVRLDGCARHDIVPLRALRDAGPHRDSVA
;
A
#
# COMPACT_ATOMS: atom_id res chain seq x y z
N MET A 1 44.04 -6.93 -29.84
CA MET A 1 44.52 -6.74 -28.47
C MET A 1 46.01 -7.09 -28.31
N PHE A 2 46.43 -8.34 -28.54
CA PHE A 2 47.86 -8.70 -28.37
C PHE A 2 48.78 -8.16 -29.49
N GLU A 3 48.29 -8.07 -30.72
CA GLU A 3 48.99 -7.41 -31.85
C GLU A 3 49.25 -5.92 -31.53
N SER A 4 48.19 -5.19 -31.17
CA SER A 4 48.26 -3.79 -30.76
C SER A 4 49.12 -3.55 -29.51
N PHE A 5 49.25 -4.55 -28.62
CA PHE A 5 50.14 -4.48 -27.47
C PHE A 5 51.61 -4.72 -27.88
N ALA A 6 51.86 -5.66 -28.80
CA ALA A 6 53.20 -5.90 -29.33
C ALA A 6 53.72 -4.72 -30.15
N ASP A 7 52.85 -3.92 -30.75
CA ASP A 7 53.22 -2.70 -31.47
C ASP A 7 53.86 -1.62 -30.60
N LEU A 8 53.62 -1.65 -29.29
CA LEU A 8 54.24 -0.74 -28.31
C LEU A 8 55.74 -1.03 -28.10
N PHE A 9 56.24 -2.17 -28.57
CA PHE A 9 57.63 -2.59 -28.39
C PHE A 9 58.44 -2.49 -29.70
N PRO A 10 59.77 -2.27 -29.59
CA PRO A 10 60.66 -2.24 -30.74
C PRO A 10 60.60 -3.53 -31.59
N ALA A 11 60.80 -3.41 -32.90
CA ALA A 11 60.54 -4.47 -33.89
C ALA A 11 61.28 -5.79 -33.61
N ASN A 12 62.46 -5.74 -33.01
CA ASN A 12 63.26 -6.90 -32.61
C ASN A 12 62.68 -7.69 -31.44
N TRP A 13 61.88 -7.07 -30.57
CA TRP A 13 61.27 -7.73 -29.40
C TRP A 13 59.87 -8.29 -29.67
N ARG A 14 59.21 -7.83 -30.75
CA ARG A 14 57.87 -8.28 -31.16
C ARG A 14 57.73 -9.80 -31.25
N PRO A 15 58.59 -10.57 -31.95
CA PRO A 15 58.44 -12.01 -32.03
C PRO A 15 58.58 -12.71 -30.68
N ALA A 16 59.46 -12.23 -29.81
CA ALA A 16 59.63 -12.78 -28.46
C ALA A 16 58.39 -12.52 -27.58
N ILE A 17 57.80 -11.33 -27.68
CA ILE A 17 56.57 -10.98 -26.94
C ILE A 17 55.37 -11.78 -27.46
N LEU A 18 55.27 -11.97 -28.78
CA LEU A 18 54.20 -12.78 -29.37
C LEU A 18 54.34 -14.27 -29.01
N LEU A 19 55.56 -14.78 -28.91
CA LEU A 19 55.84 -16.13 -28.43
C LEU A 19 55.45 -16.29 -26.95
N LEU A 20 55.85 -15.34 -26.09
CA LEU A 20 55.55 -15.35 -24.66
C LEU A 20 54.05 -15.23 -24.37
N THR A 21 53.33 -14.41 -25.15
CA THR A 21 51.88 -14.23 -25.03
C THR A 21 51.07 -15.29 -25.76
N GLY A 22 51.72 -16.16 -26.56
CA GLY A 22 51.09 -17.24 -27.33
C GLY A 22 50.06 -18.07 -26.53
N PRO A 23 50.39 -18.58 -25.33
CA PRO A 23 49.45 -19.34 -24.51
C PRO A 23 48.20 -18.55 -24.08
N PHE A 24 48.30 -17.23 -23.96
CA PHE A 24 47.19 -16.35 -23.59
C PHE A 24 46.32 -15.94 -24.80
N ARG A 25 46.83 -16.07 -26.04
CA ARG A 25 46.08 -15.70 -27.26
C ARG A 25 44.85 -16.58 -27.47
N TRP A 26 44.97 -17.89 -27.26
CA TRP A 26 43.83 -18.81 -27.35
C TRP A 26 42.77 -18.47 -26.30
N LEU A 27 43.19 -18.12 -25.07
CA LEU A 27 42.26 -17.79 -23.99
C LEU A 27 41.42 -16.54 -24.31
N ALA A 28 42.04 -15.49 -24.86
CA ALA A 28 41.30 -14.30 -25.29
C ALA A 28 40.34 -14.58 -26.47
N ALA A 29 40.73 -15.44 -27.42
CA ALA A 29 39.85 -15.85 -28.50
C ALA A 29 38.63 -16.64 -27.96
N TRP A 30 38.87 -17.52 -26.99
CA TRP A 30 37.81 -18.28 -26.32
C TRP A 30 36.86 -17.39 -25.50
N GLN A 31 37.37 -16.35 -24.84
CA GLN A 31 36.50 -15.35 -24.20
C GLN A 31 35.65 -14.58 -25.19
N GLY A 32 36.20 -14.21 -26.36
CA GLY A 32 35.43 -13.59 -27.44
C GLY A 32 34.34 -14.51 -28.00
N PHE A 33 34.53 -15.84 -27.95
CA PHE A 33 33.48 -16.80 -28.26
C PHE A 33 32.41 -16.83 -27.17
N LEU A 34 32.78 -16.94 -25.90
CA LEU A 34 31.83 -16.92 -24.78
C LEU A 34 31.00 -15.63 -24.73
N ALA A 35 31.63 -14.48 -24.94
CA ALA A 35 30.95 -13.20 -24.97
C ALA A 35 29.92 -13.15 -26.11
N ARG A 36 30.29 -13.60 -27.31
CA ARG A 36 29.34 -13.70 -28.44
C ARG A 36 28.21 -14.69 -28.17
N TRP A 37 28.51 -15.82 -27.53
CA TRP A 37 27.50 -16.80 -27.16
C TRP A 37 26.52 -16.26 -26.10
N THR A 38 26.94 -15.32 -25.26
CA THR A 38 26.11 -14.75 -24.19
C THR A 38 25.33 -13.52 -24.66
N PHE A 39 26.02 -12.61 -25.34
CA PHE A 39 25.52 -11.28 -25.72
C PHE A 39 25.06 -11.18 -27.18
N GLY A 40 25.27 -12.22 -28.01
CA GLY A 40 24.92 -12.21 -29.43
C GLY A 40 23.45 -12.57 -29.73
N HIS A 41 22.55 -12.44 -28.76
CA HIS A 41 21.14 -12.80 -28.91
C HIS A 41 20.29 -11.57 -29.29
N ASP A 42 19.72 -11.57 -30.50
CA ASP A 42 18.83 -10.49 -30.98
C ASP A 42 17.41 -10.54 -30.37
N GLN A 43 17.03 -11.66 -29.74
CA GLN A 43 15.69 -11.86 -29.16
C GLN A 43 15.64 -11.43 -27.69
N THR A 44 14.64 -10.63 -27.31
CA THR A 44 14.48 -10.03 -25.97
C THR A 44 14.39 -11.06 -24.83
N ILE A 45 13.83 -12.25 -25.10
CA ILE A 45 13.74 -13.33 -24.11
C ILE A 45 15.11 -14.00 -23.92
N GLY A 46 15.87 -14.18 -25.00
CA GLY A 46 17.25 -14.67 -24.95
C GLY A 46 18.20 -13.68 -24.27
N PHE A 47 17.90 -12.38 -24.36
CA PHE A 47 18.64 -11.32 -23.69
C PHE A 47 18.54 -11.42 -22.16
N ILE A 48 17.33 -11.49 -21.59
CA ILE A 48 17.15 -11.53 -20.12
C ILE A 48 17.66 -12.86 -19.54
N ALA A 49 17.32 -13.98 -20.19
CA ALA A 49 17.74 -15.31 -19.74
C ALA A 49 19.23 -15.57 -19.99
N GLY A 50 19.84 -14.96 -21.00
CA GLY A 50 21.27 -15.10 -21.30
C GLY A 50 22.13 -14.18 -20.44
N GLU A 51 21.78 -12.89 -20.37
CA GLU A 51 22.61 -11.90 -19.68
C GLU A 51 22.48 -11.98 -18.16
N VAL A 52 21.28 -11.95 -17.60
CA VAL A 52 21.15 -11.81 -16.13
C VAL A 52 21.50 -13.13 -15.42
N LEU A 53 21.16 -14.25 -16.04
CA LEU A 53 21.33 -15.56 -15.44
C LEU A 53 22.75 -16.12 -15.62
N LEU A 54 23.38 -15.93 -16.78
CA LEU A 54 24.69 -16.54 -17.04
C LEU A 54 25.88 -15.62 -16.75
N ILE A 55 25.70 -14.33 -16.48
CA ILE A 55 26.85 -13.42 -16.29
C ILE A 55 27.73 -13.83 -15.10
N VAL A 56 27.14 -14.22 -13.98
CA VAL A 56 27.87 -14.65 -12.78
C VAL A 56 28.72 -15.91 -13.04
N PRO A 57 28.15 -17.02 -13.55
CA PRO A 57 28.97 -18.21 -13.85
C PRO A 57 29.98 -17.95 -14.98
N ILE A 58 29.66 -17.13 -15.98
CA ILE A 58 30.60 -16.81 -17.06
C ILE A 58 31.79 -16.01 -16.52
N VAL A 59 31.56 -15.02 -15.67
CA VAL A 59 32.63 -14.23 -15.04
C VAL A 59 33.50 -15.12 -14.16
N LEU A 60 32.90 -16.05 -13.40
CA LEU A 60 33.64 -17.02 -12.60
C LEU A 60 34.54 -17.91 -13.45
N VAL A 61 34.00 -18.48 -14.54
CA VAL A 61 34.72 -19.35 -15.46
C VAL A 61 35.82 -18.58 -16.19
N ALA A 62 35.56 -17.34 -16.61
CA ALA A 62 36.56 -16.45 -17.17
C ALA A 62 37.69 -16.18 -16.17
N ALA A 63 37.37 -15.72 -14.95
CA ALA A 63 38.39 -15.44 -13.93
C ALA A 63 39.19 -16.70 -13.55
N GLY A 64 38.51 -17.85 -13.42
CA GLY A 64 39.12 -19.14 -13.11
C GLY A 64 40.07 -19.63 -14.20
N THR A 65 39.70 -19.49 -15.47
CA THR A 65 40.57 -19.87 -16.60
C THR A 65 41.80 -18.96 -16.71
N TRP A 66 41.68 -17.65 -16.53
CA TRP A 66 42.83 -16.73 -16.47
C TRP A 66 43.77 -17.06 -15.31
N SER A 67 43.21 -17.29 -14.12
CA SER A 67 43.98 -17.66 -12.93
C SER A 67 44.70 -19.00 -13.13
N THR A 68 44.02 -19.96 -13.77
CA THR A 68 44.60 -21.26 -14.10
C THR A 68 45.74 -21.12 -15.09
N ALA A 69 45.55 -20.37 -16.19
CA ALA A 69 46.59 -20.12 -17.19
C ALA A 69 47.82 -19.43 -16.59
N ALA A 70 47.63 -18.39 -15.78
CA ALA A 70 48.71 -17.72 -15.06
C ALA A 70 49.44 -18.67 -14.11
N SER A 71 48.70 -19.53 -13.41
CA SER A 71 49.29 -20.46 -12.46
C SER A 71 50.05 -21.62 -13.14
N LEU A 72 49.58 -22.10 -14.30
CA LEU A 72 50.26 -23.13 -15.09
C LEU A 72 51.66 -22.68 -15.51
N TYR A 73 51.81 -21.40 -15.86
CA TYR A 73 53.10 -20.82 -16.22
C TYR A 73 54.14 -20.93 -15.09
N THR A 74 53.69 -20.96 -13.83
CA THR A 74 54.58 -21.06 -12.65
C THR A 74 54.95 -22.50 -12.28
N ILE A 75 54.26 -23.51 -12.81
CA ILE A 75 54.46 -24.93 -12.46
C ILE A 75 55.92 -25.41 -12.63
N PRO A 76 56.66 -25.11 -13.72
CA PRO A 76 58.01 -25.63 -13.89
C PRO A 76 58.96 -25.17 -12.76
N PHE A 77 58.77 -23.96 -12.24
CA PHE A 77 59.62 -23.35 -11.21
C PHE A 77 59.16 -23.63 -9.78
N ARG A 78 58.02 -24.32 -9.59
CA ARG A 78 57.38 -24.49 -8.28
C ARG A 78 57.74 -25.82 -7.61
N SER A 79 58.22 -25.77 -6.37
CA SER A 79 58.36 -26.94 -5.50
C SER A 79 57.00 -27.41 -5.00
N GLY A 80 56.70 -28.72 -5.04
CA GLY A 80 55.40 -29.26 -4.60
C GLY A 80 54.31 -29.29 -5.68
N ARG A 81 54.69 -29.56 -6.94
CA ARG A 81 53.81 -29.58 -8.13
C ARG A 81 52.51 -30.39 -7.94
N GLY A 82 52.61 -31.56 -7.32
CA GLY A 82 51.47 -32.44 -7.07
C GLY A 82 50.43 -31.77 -6.15
N ARG A 83 50.86 -31.21 -5.02
CA ARG A 83 49.96 -30.52 -4.08
C ARG A 83 49.30 -29.30 -4.73
N PHE A 84 50.03 -28.55 -5.54
CA PHE A 84 49.47 -27.41 -6.28
C PHE A 84 48.39 -27.86 -7.27
N LEU A 85 48.64 -28.92 -8.04
CA LEU A 85 47.66 -29.46 -8.98
C LEU A 85 46.41 -29.98 -8.27
N THR A 86 46.55 -30.66 -7.13
CA THR A 86 45.40 -31.10 -6.32
C THR A 86 44.57 -29.92 -5.83
N LEU A 87 45.20 -28.85 -5.34
CA LEU A 87 44.49 -27.63 -4.93
C LEU A 87 43.77 -26.97 -6.10
N LEU A 88 44.42 -26.88 -7.27
CA LEU A 88 43.82 -26.33 -8.48
C LEU A 88 42.56 -27.11 -8.88
N LEU A 89 42.63 -28.44 -8.93
CA LEU A 89 41.47 -29.29 -9.23
C LEU A 89 40.36 -29.11 -8.19
N MET A 90 40.73 -29.05 -6.90
CA MET A 90 39.75 -28.86 -5.83
C MET A 90 39.07 -27.49 -5.91
N THR A 91 39.79 -26.44 -6.29
CA THR A 91 39.19 -25.11 -6.50
C THR A 91 38.25 -25.07 -7.70
N TRP A 92 38.56 -25.78 -8.80
CA TRP A 92 37.64 -25.92 -9.92
C TRP A 92 36.39 -26.73 -9.57
N TRP A 93 36.57 -27.78 -8.77
CA TRP A 93 35.46 -28.54 -8.23
C TRP A 93 34.56 -27.68 -7.34
N ASP A 94 35.15 -26.86 -6.48
CA ASP A 94 34.39 -25.94 -5.64
C ASP A 94 33.66 -24.87 -6.45
N ALA A 95 34.32 -24.29 -7.46
CA ALA A 95 33.69 -23.36 -8.39
C ALA A 95 32.49 -23.97 -9.10
N GLY A 96 32.58 -25.24 -9.54
CA GLY A 96 31.46 -25.98 -10.12
C GLY A 96 30.28 -26.11 -9.15
N ARG A 97 30.53 -26.43 -7.87
CA ARG A 97 29.48 -26.48 -6.85
C ARG A 97 28.87 -25.11 -6.58
N CYS A 98 29.66 -24.03 -6.56
CA CYS A 98 29.14 -22.67 -6.42
C CYS A 98 28.18 -22.30 -7.55
N ILE A 99 28.50 -22.69 -8.80
CA ILE A 99 27.61 -22.50 -9.95
C ILE A 99 26.29 -23.25 -9.74
N LEU A 100 26.34 -24.51 -9.30
CA LEU A 100 25.13 -25.28 -9.00
C LEU A 100 24.30 -24.63 -7.88
N PHE A 101 24.94 -24.21 -6.79
CA PHE A 101 24.24 -23.55 -5.69
C PHE A 101 23.59 -22.25 -6.10
N PHE A 102 24.23 -21.47 -6.96
CA PHE A 102 23.65 -20.27 -7.56
C PHE A 102 22.32 -20.58 -8.25
N TYR A 103 22.28 -21.60 -9.10
CA TYR A 103 21.04 -22.01 -9.78
C TYR A 103 19.98 -22.55 -8.82
N THR A 104 20.36 -23.36 -7.83
CA THR A 104 19.39 -23.86 -6.83
C THR A 104 18.80 -22.72 -6.00
N GLY A 105 19.60 -21.71 -5.65
CA GLY A 105 19.16 -20.51 -4.95
C GLY A 105 18.17 -19.70 -5.79
N LEU A 106 18.45 -19.54 -7.09
CA LEU A 106 17.55 -18.87 -8.01
C LEU A 106 16.20 -19.60 -8.13
N VAL A 107 16.21 -20.93 -8.27
CA VAL A 107 14.96 -21.73 -8.32
C VAL A 107 14.13 -21.51 -7.06
N ARG A 108 14.78 -21.46 -5.89
CA ARG A 108 14.09 -21.18 -4.62
C ARG A 108 13.45 -19.79 -4.60
N VAL A 109 14.14 -18.77 -5.11
CA VAL A 109 13.60 -17.41 -5.25
C VAL A 109 12.40 -17.39 -6.20
N LEU A 110 12.48 -18.09 -7.34
CA LEU A 110 11.38 -18.21 -8.28
C LEU A 110 10.14 -18.85 -7.64
N ILE A 111 10.31 -19.95 -6.89
CA ILE A 111 9.23 -20.60 -6.16
C ILE A 111 8.62 -19.63 -5.13
N ALA A 112 9.46 -18.92 -4.37
CA ALA A 112 8.98 -17.94 -3.40
C ALA A 112 8.20 -16.80 -4.06
N PHE A 113 8.68 -16.32 -5.22
CA PHE A 113 8.03 -15.26 -5.99
C PHE A 113 6.65 -15.68 -6.50
N VAL A 114 6.53 -16.90 -7.03
CA VAL A 114 5.23 -17.48 -7.41
C VAL A 114 4.31 -17.59 -6.18
N GLY A 115 4.84 -18.03 -5.04
CA GLY A 115 4.12 -18.08 -3.78
C GLY A 115 3.60 -16.71 -3.34
N TRP A 116 4.40 -15.66 -3.51
CA TRP A 116 4.00 -14.28 -3.21
C TRP A 116 2.91 -13.77 -4.16
N ILE A 117 3.00 -14.06 -5.45
CA ILE A 117 1.95 -13.68 -6.42
C ILE A 117 0.62 -14.35 -6.04
N ILE A 118 0.64 -15.65 -5.76
CA ILE A 118 -0.55 -16.39 -5.35
C ILE A 118 -1.10 -15.85 -4.02
N GLY A 119 -0.22 -15.57 -3.05
CA GLY A 119 -0.57 -14.99 -1.76
C GLY A 119 -1.22 -13.61 -1.91
N ALA A 120 -0.61 -12.72 -2.69
CA ALA A 120 -1.10 -11.39 -2.98
C ALA A 120 -2.45 -11.43 -3.69
N LEU A 121 -2.61 -12.30 -4.68
CA LEU A 121 -3.88 -12.48 -5.39
C LEU A 121 -4.99 -12.98 -4.46
N ARG A 122 -4.71 -14.01 -3.66
CA ARG A 122 -5.67 -14.56 -2.68
C ARG A 122 -6.05 -13.52 -1.63
N PHE A 123 -5.09 -12.74 -1.16
CA PHE A 123 -5.33 -11.66 -0.20
C PHE A 123 -6.17 -10.54 -0.83
N GLY A 124 -5.85 -10.11 -2.04
CA GLY A 124 -6.62 -9.10 -2.78
C GLY A 124 -8.08 -9.52 -3.00
N LEU A 125 -8.31 -10.76 -3.43
CA LEU A 125 -9.67 -11.29 -3.60
C LEU A 125 -10.45 -11.34 -2.27
N ARG A 126 -9.80 -11.71 -1.17
CA ARG A 126 -10.41 -11.69 0.16
C ARG A 126 -10.72 -10.27 0.62
N MET A 127 -9.83 -9.31 0.37
CA MET A 127 -10.05 -7.90 0.70
C MET A 127 -11.24 -7.33 -0.05
N ILE A 128 -11.32 -7.56 -1.37
CA ILE A 128 -12.45 -7.13 -2.20
C ILE A 128 -13.76 -7.72 -1.67
N LYS A 129 -13.77 -9.03 -1.37
CA LYS A 129 -14.95 -9.68 -0.78
C LYS A 129 -15.37 -9.02 0.52
N SER A 130 -14.42 -8.75 1.42
CA SER A 130 -14.69 -8.07 2.70
C SER A 130 -15.19 -6.64 2.51
N LEU A 131 -14.67 -5.90 1.52
CA LEU A 131 -15.14 -4.56 1.18
C LEU A 131 -16.58 -4.59 0.65
N ILE A 132 -16.91 -5.53 -0.24
CA ILE A 132 -18.29 -5.67 -0.77
C ILE A 132 -19.26 -6.00 0.36
N ILE A 133 -18.93 -6.99 1.20
CA ILE A 133 -19.78 -7.36 2.35
C ILE A 133 -19.87 -6.20 3.34
N GLY A 134 -18.77 -5.49 3.60
CA GLY A 134 -18.72 -4.32 4.46
C GLY A 134 -19.61 -3.19 3.93
N LEU A 135 -19.56 -2.90 2.63
CA LEU A 135 -20.37 -1.88 1.98
C LEU A 135 -21.86 -2.21 2.03
N VAL A 136 -22.23 -3.48 1.82
CA VAL A 136 -23.62 -3.95 1.93
C VAL A 136 -24.12 -3.91 3.37
N ARG A 137 -23.25 -4.20 4.36
CA ARG A 137 -23.62 -4.20 5.79
C ARG A 137 -23.49 -2.82 6.46
N ALA A 138 -22.74 -1.88 5.89
CA ALA A 138 -22.53 -0.54 6.41
C ALA A 138 -23.82 0.25 6.70
N PRO A 139 -24.83 0.30 5.80
CA PRO A 139 -26.08 0.99 6.13
C PRO A 139 -26.82 0.33 7.31
N LEU A 140 -26.76 -1.01 7.41
CA LEU A 140 -27.38 -1.75 8.52
C LEU A 140 -26.67 -1.51 9.85
N THR A 141 -25.34 -1.42 9.85
CA THR A 141 -24.58 -1.15 11.08
C THR A 141 -24.71 0.30 11.54
N LEU A 142 -24.89 1.25 10.61
CA LEU A 142 -25.17 2.65 10.96
C LEU A 142 -26.56 2.79 11.62
N ILE A 143 -27.57 2.03 11.17
CA ILE A 143 -28.91 2.01 11.79
C ILE A 143 -28.91 1.28 13.15
N GLN A 144 -28.09 0.24 13.31
CA GLN A 144 -27.97 -0.47 14.59
C GLN A 144 -27.15 0.31 15.62
N ASN A 145 -26.11 1.02 15.19
CA ASN A 145 -25.32 1.88 16.07
C ASN A 145 -26.07 3.16 16.44
N SER A 146 -26.88 3.72 15.53
CA SER A 146 -27.76 4.83 15.88
C SER A 146 -28.78 4.38 16.93
N SER A 147 -29.46 3.24 16.73
CA SER A 147 -30.43 2.72 17.72
C SER A 147 -29.82 2.40 19.08
N ARG A 148 -28.60 1.84 19.18
CA ARG A 148 -27.93 1.65 20.48
C ARG A 148 -27.46 2.97 21.12
N ALA A 149 -26.96 3.91 20.32
CA ALA A 149 -26.58 5.24 20.83
C ALA A 149 -27.78 6.02 21.39
N TYR A 150 -29.01 5.77 20.89
CA TYR A 150 -30.24 6.33 21.47
C TYR A 150 -30.57 5.78 22.87
N PHE A 151 -30.15 4.56 23.23
CA PHE A 151 -30.56 3.91 24.48
C PHE A 151 -29.49 3.84 25.58
N GLU A 152 -28.19 3.87 25.25
CA GLU A 152 -27.11 3.67 26.25
C GLU A 152 -26.33 4.95 26.62
N ALA A 153 -26.33 5.99 25.79
CA ALA A 153 -25.57 7.21 26.05
C ALA A 153 -26.50 8.40 26.21
N GLY A 154 -26.70 8.86 27.46
CA GLY A 154 -27.31 10.16 27.77
C GLY A 154 -26.46 11.37 27.31
N GLY A 155 -25.79 11.26 26.16
CA GLY A 155 -24.98 12.30 25.52
C GLY A 155 -25.64 12.72 24.21
N MET A 156 -25.95 14.01 24.10
CA MET A 156 -26.65 14.59 22.96
C MET A 156 -25.96 14.23 21.63
N PRO A 157 -26.67 13.63 20.65
CA PRO A 157 -26.09 13.17 19.40
C PRO A 157 -25.68 14.37 18.53
N TRP A 158 -24.37 14.65 18.50
CA TRP A 158 -23.76 15.72 17.72
C TRP A 158 -24.17 15.72 16.24
N VAL A 159 -24.42 14.54 15.66
CA VAL A 159 -24.87 14.44 14.27
C VAL A 159 -26.29 14.98 14.08
N ALA A 160 -27.21 14.71 15.01
CA ALA A 160 -28.57 15.26 14.95
C ALA A 160 -28.54 16.77 15.13
N PHE A 161 -27.69 17.27 16.03
CA PHE A 161 -27.46 18.70 16.22
C PHE A 161 -26.92 19.38 14.96
N LEU A 162 -25.94 18.77 14.28
CA LEU A 162 -25.40 19.28 13.01
C LEU A 162 -26.42 19.26 11.87
N ILE A 163 -27.21 18.18 11.76
CA ILE A 163 -28.28 18.08 10.76
C ILE A 163 -29.36 19.14 11.04
N LEU A 164 -29.70 19.39 12.29
CA LEU A 164 -30.69 20.39 12.68
C LEU A 164 -30.22 21.82 12.37
N ILE A 165 -28.95 22.14 12.63
CA ILE A 165 -28.34 23.43 12.24
C ILE A 165 -28.31 23.59 10.71
N LEU A 166 -27.93 22.53 10.01
CA LEU A 166 -27.91 22.56 8.55
C LEU A 166 -29.32 22.75 7.98
N TRP A 167 -30.30 22.06 8.56
CA TRP A 167 -31.69 22.13 8.14
C TRP A 167 -32.30 23.50 8.43
N SER A 168 -32.05 24.07 9.62
CA SER A 168 -32.52 25.41 9.95
C SER A 168 -31.89 26.48 9.05
N ALA A 169 -30.64 26.30 8.61
CA ALA A 169 -29.99 27.17 7.63
C ALA A 169 -30.65 27.06 6.23
N VAL A 170 -31.03 25.86 5.81
CA VAL A 170 -31.75 25.64 4.54
C VAL A 170 -33.14 26.29 4.58
N GLU A 171 -33.91 26.07 5.64
CA GLU A 171 -35.25 26.66 5.78
C GLU A 171 -35.20 28.20 5.88
N ALA A 172 -34.28 28.76 6.68
CA ALA A 172 -34.10 30.21 6.76
C ALA A 172 -33.77 30.82 5.39
N THR A 173 -32.99 30.10 4.57
CA THR A 173 -32.66 30.53 3.20
C THR A 173 -33.90 30.53 2.31
N ILE A 174 -34.71 29.47 2.35
CA ILE A 174 -35.97 29.37 1.59
C ILE A 174 -36.93 30.50 1.99
N PHE A 175 -37.16 30.70 3.30
CA PHE A 175 -38.05 31.75 3.79
C PHE A 175 -37.55 33.15 3.47
N THR A 176 -36.23 33.36 3.47
CA THR A 176 -35.65 34.63 3.04
C THR A 176 -36.02 34.91 1.59
N PHE A 177 -35.89 33.94 0.69
CA PHE A 177 -36.26 34.14 -0.72
C PHE A 177 -37.77 34.35 -0.92
N THR A 178 -38.61 33.67 -0.13
CA THR A 178 -40.07 33.81 -0.25
C THR A 178 -40.61 35.10 0.37
N LEU A 179 -40.01 35.62 1.45
CA LEU A 179 -40.49 36.81 2.19
C LEU A 179 -39.79 38.12 1.79
N THR A 180 -38.71 38.06 1.02
CA THR A 180 -38.07 39.27 0.47
C THR A 180 -39.04 40.20 -0.29
N PRO A 181 -39.91 39.71 -1.21
CA PRO A 181 -40.81 40.60 -1.95
C PRO A 181 -41.86 41.27 -1.06
N THR A 182 -42.42 40.54 -0.07
CA THR A 182 -43.43 41.07 0.84
C THR A 182 -42.84 42.09 1.82
N LEU A 183 -41.63 41.85 2.33
CA LEU A 183 -40.96 42.82 3.19
C LEU A 183 -40.57 44.09 2.45
N LYS A 184 -40.19 43.99 1.17
CA LYS A 184 -39.90 45.16 0.36
C LYS A 184 -41.12 46.07 0.26
N GLU A 185 -42.30 45.52 0.02
CA GLU A 185 -43.56 46.29 -0.06
C GLU A 185 -43.93 46.96 1.28
N VAL A 186 -43.76 46.26 2.40
CA VAL A 186 -44.04 46.80 3.73
C VAL A 186 -43.03 47.88 4.13
N PHE A 187 -41.74 47.69 3.87
CA PHE A 187 -40.73 48.70 4.17
C PHE A 187 -40.82 49.91 3.24
N ASP A 188 -41.16 49.71 1.97
CA ASP A 188 -41.38 50.79 1.01
C ASP A 188 -42.59 51.66 1.43
N SER A 189 -43.68 51.04 1.88
CA SER A 189 -44.85 51.76 2.41
C SER A 189 -44.62 52.45 3.77
N LEU A 190 -43.71 51.96 4.61
CA LEU A 190 -43.40 52.55 5.92
C LEU A 190 -42.29 53.62 5.88
N THR A 191 -41.32 53.50 4.98
CA THR A 191 -40.13 54.39 4.95
C THR A 191 -40.11 55.35 3.77
N GLY A 192 -40.89 55.10 2.71
CA GLY A 192 -40.98 55.94 1.52
C GLY A 192 -39.67 56.08 0.73
N THR A 193 -38.66 55.25 1.04
CA THR A 193 -37.34 55.26 0.41
C THR A 193 -36.97 53.87 -0.08
N GLU A 194 -36.43 53.77 -1.31
CA GLU A 194 -35.98 52.50 -1.87
C GLU A 194 -34.83 51.90 -1.03
N VAL A 195 -35.15 50.93 -0.18
CA VAL A 195 -34.16 50.26 0.67
C VAL A 195 -33.24 49.39 -0.20
N SER A 196 -31.92 49.60 -0.08
CA SER A 196 -30.90 48.86 -0.83
C SER A 196 -31.03 47.35 -0.59
N PRO A 197 -31.23 46.53 -1.66
CA PRO A 197 -31.42 45.08 -1.55
C PRO A 197 -30.24 44.36 -0.88
N ARG A 198 -29.04 44.94 -0.96
CA ARG A 198 -27.80 44.32 -0.48
C ARG A 198 -27.69 44.27 1.05
N VAL A 199 -28.38 45.16 1.76
CA VAL A 199 -28.32 45.23 3.23
C VAL A 199 -29.54 44.56 3.86
N MET A 200 -30.70 44.64 3.22
CA MET A 200 -31.94 44.05 3.71
C MET A 200 -31.90 42.51 3.76
N GLN A 201 -31.33 41.89 2.73
CA GLN A 201 -31.31 40.44 2.57
C GLN A 201 -30.52 39.69 3.68
N PRO A 202 -29.28 40.08 4.05
CA PRO A 202 -28.55 39.38 5.13
C PRO A 202 -29.15 39.64 6.52
N MET A 203 -29.69 40.84 6.77
CA MET A 203 -30.32 41.15 8.06
C MET A 203 -31.58 40.31 8.29
N LEU A 204 -32.39 40.14 7.24
CA LEU A 204 -33.56 39.27 7.28
C LEU A 204 -33.18 37.81 7.52
N TRP A 205 -32.14 37.32 6.83
CA TRP A 205 -31.69 35.93 6.95
C TRP A 205 -31.27 35.58 8.37
N ILE A 206 -30.52 36.46 9.06
CA ILE A 206 -30.09 36.25 10.44
C ILE A 206 -31.29 36.19 11.39
N PHE A 207 -32.26 37.10 11.21
CA PHE A 207 -33.47 37.13 12.03
C PHE A 207 -34.31 35.85 11.84
N LEU A 208 -34.52 35.41 10.60
CA LEU A 208 -35.25 34.18 10.28
C LEU A 208 -34.53 32.93 10.79
N PHE A 209 -33.20 32.87 10.64
CA PHE A 209 -32.40 31.76 11.13
C PHE A 209 -32.55 31.58 12.65
N MET A 210 -32.50 32.68 13.41
CA MET A 210 -32.68 32.65 14.86
C MET A 210 -34.09 32.21 15.26
N LEU A 211 -35.11 32.63 14.51
CA LEU A 211 -36.51 32.26 14.77
C LEU A 211 -36.77 30.77 14.48
N VAL A 212 -36.31 30.28 13.33
CA VAL A 212 -36.45 28.86 12.93
C VAL A 212 -35.68 27.95 13.88
N ALA A 213 -34.43 28.30 14.21
CA ALA A 213 -33.64 27.54 15.18
C ALA A 213 -34.29 27.52 16.58
N GLY A 214 -34.90 28.64 16.99
CA GLY A 214 -35.65 28.74 18.24
C GLY A 214 -36.90 27.84 18.30
N SER A 215 -37.63 27.70 17.18
CA SER A 215 -38.81 26.82 17.10
C SER A 215 -38.44 25.36 17.39
N PHE A 216 -37.40 24.85 16.71
CA PHE A 216 -36.95 23.48 16.90
C PHE A 216 -36.38 23.23 18.30
N ALA A 217 -35.76 24.24 18.94
CA ALA A 217 -35.29 24.15 20.31
C ALA A 217 -36.45 24.02 21.32
N CYS A 218 -37.55 24.73 21.10
CA CYS A 218 -38.75 24.63 21.95
C CYS A 218 -39.45 23.28 21.83
N ASP A 219 -39.57 22.74 20.62
CA ASP A 219 -40.15 21.41 20.38
C ASP A 219 -39.31 20.31 21.02
N TRP A 220 -37.99 20.42 20.91
CA TRP A 220 -37.05 19.50 21.55
C TRP A 220 -37.15 19.54 23.09
N PHE A 221 -37.21 20.74 23.66
CA PHE A 221 -37.37 20.90 25.11
C PHE A 221 -38.72 20.38 25.61
N GLY A 222 -39.79 20.53 24.81
CA GLY A 222 -41.12 19.99 25.10
C GLY A 222 -41.13 18.46 25.16
N ILE A 223 -40.50 17.79 24.18
CA ILE A 223 -40.39 16.33 24.13
C ILE A 223 -39.59 15.77 25.31
N VAL A 224 -38.43 16.37 25.62
CA VAL A 224 -37.59 15.93 26.76
C VAL A 224 -38.32 16.10 28.09
N ARG A 225 -39.16 17.13 28.24
CA ARG A 225 -39.92 17.36 29.47
C ARG A 225 -41.11 16.42 29.63
N LEU A 226 -41.75 15.98 28.54
CA LEU A 226 -42.83 14.99 28.57
C LEU A 226 -42.32 13.59 28.94
N ASP A 227 -41.15 13.19 28.45
CA ASP A 227 -40.52 11.91 28.81
C ASP A 227 -40.05 11.86 30.27
N GLY A 228 -39.66 13.00 30.85
CA GLY A 228 -39.29 13.12 32.26
C GLY A 228 -40.48 12.93 33.23
N CYS A 229 -41.67 13.43 32.88
CA CYS A 229 -42.89 13.21 33.67
C CYS A 229 -43.42 11.78 33.55
N ALA A 230 -43.40 11.20 32.34
CA ALA A 230 -43.94 9.85 32.11
C ALA A 230 -43.16 8.75 32.83
N ARG A 231 -41.88 8.96 33.16
CA ARG A 231 -41.03 7.96 33.82
C ARG A 231 -41.24 7.87 35.34
N HIS A 232 -41.88 8.86 35.98
CA HIS A 232 -42.10 8.84 37.43
C HIS A 232 -43.37 8.09 37.88
N ASP A 233 -44.37 7.91 37.01
CA ASP A 233 -45.65 7.29 37.38
C ASP A 233 -45.70 5.75 37.25
N ILE A 234 -44.72 5.13 36.58
CA ILE A 234 -44.76 3.70 36.22
C ILE A 234 -44.04 2.80 37.24
N VAL A 235 -43.45 3.37 38.31
CA VAL A 235 -42.54 2.64 39.20
C VAL A 235 -43.19 1.88 40.39
N PRO A 236 -44.40 2.15 40.92
CA PRO A 236 -44.82 1.46 42.15
C PRO A 236 -45.42 0.06 41.92
N LEU A 237 -45.76 -0.33 40.69
CA LEU A 237 -46.48 -1.60 40.43
C LEU A 237 -45.59 -2.85 40.43
N ARG A 238 -44.26 -2.71 40.35
CA ARG A 238 -43.35 -3.87 40.30
C ARG A 238 -42.96 -4.40 41.69
N ALA A 239 -43.10 -3.60 42.74
CA ALA A 239 -42.73 -3.98 44.10
C ALA A 239 -43.77 -4.84 44.85
N LEU A 240 -45.01 -4.93 44.34
CA LEU A 240 -46.09 -5.71 44.96
C LEU A 240 -46.23 -7.15 44.43
N ARG A 241 -45.44 -7.55 43.42
CA ARG A 241 -45.54 -8.89 42.81
C ARG A 241 -44.65 -9.95 43.48
N ASP A 242 -43.64 -9.54 44.23
CA ASP A 242 -42.61 -10.45 44.75
C ASP A 242 -42.81 -10.84 46.24
N ALA A 243 -43.96 -10.50 46.83
CA ALA A 243 -44.30 -10.85 48.21
C ALA A 243 -45.47 -11.86 48.27
N GLY A 244 -45.17 -13.16 48.18
CA GLY A 244 -46.11 -14.26 48.41
C GLY A 244 -45.45 -15.65 48.32
N PRO A 245 -45.93 -16.67 49.06
CA PRO A 245 -45.14 -17.24 50.17
C PRO A 245 -44.39 -18.55 49.83
N HIS A 246 -43.25 -18.70 50.49
CA HIS A 246 -42.46 -19.94 50.61
C HIS A 246 -43.35 -21.10 51.08
N ARG A 247 -43.36 -22.20 50.32
CA ARG A 247 -43.92 -23.50 50.73
C ARG A 247 -42.85 -24.58 50.61
N ASP A 248 -42.76 -25.36 51.68
CA ASP A 248 -41.79 -26.40 51.97
C ASP A 248 -41.87 -27.65 51.08
N SER A 249 -40.87 -28.54 51.26
CA SER A 249 -40.87 -30.00 51.03
C SER A 249 -40.68 -30.44 49.56
N VAL A 250 -40.03 -31.56 49.18
CA VAL A 250 -39.76 -32.90 49.76
C VAL A 250 -38.49 -33.42 49.05
N ALA A 251 -37.54 -34.05 49.73
CA ALA A 251 -37.21 -35.50 49.68
C ALA A 251 -37.30 -36.19 48.31
#